data_AF-A0A1I0H9M7-F1
#
_entry.id   AF-A0A1I0H9M7-F1
#
_cell.length_a   1.000
_cell.length_b   1.000
_cell.length_c   1.000
_cell.angle_alpha   90.00
_cell.angle_beta   90.00
_cell.angle_gamma   90.00
#
_symmetry.space_group_name_H-M   'P 1'
#
loop_
_entity.id
_entity.type
_entity.pdbx_description
1 polymer ?
#
loop_
_entity_poly.entity_id
_entity_poly.type
_entity_poly.pdbx_seq_one_letter_code
_entity_poly.pdbx_strand_id
1 'polypeptide(L)'
;MRLWGWRLRLERPWGLERGLWSKRLDLRDDKSPLMRIYFLLPRDGDRANVAPIIKGALEQMIRYFTALALLAMLSGCTTQNVPDAAPVLDSSRKPDILTPDLYPNGAALENDSVVHYGRYTLVSSAPTADQRDLMAQIVDISIPANMTPNVREAMVYVLDRSGYSLCSTDTGQVTVLYSRPLAASLYKIGPMTLRNALQVVAGPAWQVEVDEVSREVCYVLRSGVKLERADIKARSIVQGHLSSKVGDFGL
;
A
#
# COMPACT_ATOMS: atom_id res chain seq x y z
N MET A 1 -1.47 -44.27 1.17
CA MET A 1 -2.48 -43.56 0.35
C MET A 1 -2.79 -42.20 0.95
N ARG A 2 -2.22 -41.13 0.39
CA ARG A 2 -2.77 -39.77 0.49
C ARG A 2 -2.71 -39.18 -0.91
N LEU A 3 -3.88 -38.97 -1.50
CA LEU A 3 -4.07 -38.46 -2.85
C LEU A 3 -3.57 -37.01 -2.90
N TRP A 4 -2.58 -36.73 -3.75
CA TRP A 4 -2.15 -35.38 -4.06
C TRP A 4 -3.23 -34.74 -4.93
N GLY A 5 -3.93 -33.75 -4.37
CA GLY A 5 -4.92 -32.96 -5.10
C GLY A 5 -4.24 -31.90 -5.95
N TRP A 6 -4.12 -32.16 -7.26
CA TRP A 6 -3.74 -31.13 -8.22
C TRP A 6 -4.92 -30.18 -8.43
N ARG A 7 -4.75 -28.89 -8.12
CA ARG A 7 -5.74 -27.86 -8.46
C ARG A 7 -5.16 -26.96 -9.55
N LEU A 8 -5.48 -27.26 -10.80
CA LEU A 8 -5.23 -26.39 -11.95
C LEU A 8 -6.20 -25.20 -11.86
N ARG A 9 -5.67 -24.00 -11.63
CA ARG A 9 -6.44 -22.75 -11.74
C ARG A 9 -5.91 -21.98 -12.95
N LEU A 10 -6.77 -21.83 -13.95
CA LEU A 10 -6.53 -21.00 -15.13
C LEU A 10 -6.93 -19.56 -14.79
N GLU A 11 -5.99 -18.62 -14.82
CA GLU A 11 -6.30 -17.19 -14.77
C GLU A 11 -6.08 -16.56 -16.14
N ARG A 12 -6.98 -15.65 -16.52
CA ARG A 12 -6.81 -14.81 -17.71
C ARG A 12 -5.94 -13.59 -17.34
N PRO A 13 -4.86 -13.31 -18.06
CA PRO A 13 -4.11 -12.08 -17.85
C PRO A 13 -4.91 -10.88 -18.39
N TRP A 14 -4.97 -9.82 -17.61
CA TRP A 14 -5.47 -8.52 -18.05
C TRP A 14 -4.40 -7.84 -18.91
N GLY A 15 -4.74 -7.47 -20.14
CA GLY A 15 -4.01 -6.47 -20.91
C GLY A 15 -3.25 -6.98 -22.15
N LEU A 16 -3.82 -6.64 -23.31
CA LEU A 16 -3.24 -6.52 -24.65
C LEU A 16 -3.13 -7.77 -25.56
N GLU A 17 -3.28 -7.46 -26.85
CA GLU A 17 -3.74 -8.31 -27.94
C GLU A 17 -2.94 -9.57 -28.26
N ARG A 18 -3.70 -10.61 -28.64
CA ARG A 18 -3.35 -11.80 -29.44
C ARG A 18 -2.37 -12.82 -28.83
N GLY A 19 -2.96 -13.89 -28.30
CA GLY A 19 -2.64 -15.26 -28.74
C GLY A 19 -1.54 -16.04 -28.03
N LEU A 20 -0.92 -15.53 -26.96
CA LEU A 20 0.06 -16.29 -26.18
C LEU A 20 -0.52 -16.78 -24.84
N TRP A 21 -0.45 -18.09 -24.62
CA TRP A 21 -0.72 -18.71 -23.32
C TRP A 21 0.61 -18.97 -22.60
N SER A 22 0.71 -18.58 -21.34
CA SER A 22 1.83 -18.92 -20.46
C SER A 22 1.35 -19.88 -19.38
N LYS A 23 1.99 -21.05 -19.22
CA LYS A 23 1.76 -21.94 -18.08
C LYS A 23 2.82 -21.67 -17.01
N ARG A 24 2.37 -21.33 -15.79
CA ARG A 24 3.21 -21.14 -14.61
C ARG A 24 3.23 -22.44 -13.78
N LEU A 25 4.41 -22.97 -13.48
CA LEU A 25 4.60 -24.00 -12.47
C LEU A 25 5.37 -23.36 -11.31
N ASP A 26 4.73 -23.26 -10.15
CA ASP A 26 5.39 -22.83 -8.92
C ASP A 26 5.71 -24.07 -8.09
N LEU A 27 7.00 -24.46 -8.04
CA LEU A 27 7.49 -25.38 -7.03
C LEU A 27 7.79 -24.58 -5.76
N ARG A 28 7.15 -24.98 -4.67
CA ARG A 28 7.33 -24.38 -3.36
C ARG A 28 8.47 -25.13 -2.66
N ASP A 29 9.63 -24.50 -2.58
CA ASP A 29 10.70 -24.92 -1.68
C ASP A 29 11.13 -23.72 -0.82
N ASP A 30 11.37 -23.99 0.46
CA ASP A 30 11.27 -23.02 1.56
C ASP A 30 12.54 -22.15 1.76
N LYS A 31 13.59 -22.31 0.95
CA LYS A 31 14.82 -21.52 1.15
C LYS A 31 15.51 -21.18 -0.18
N SER A 32 15.66 -19.87 -0.42
CA SER A 32 16.50 -19.17 -1.42
C SER A 32 15.87 -18.80 -2.80
N PRO A 33 16.37 -17.74 -3.48
CA PRO A 33 15.55 -16.86 -4.31
C PRO A 33 15.26 -17.40 -5.72
N LEU A 34 14.03 -17.09 -6.16
CA LEU A 34 13.33 -17.45 -7.39
C LEU A 34 14.21 -17.54 -8.66
N MET A 35 14.52 -18.76 -9.08
CA MET A 35 14.96 -19.04 -10.44
C MET A 35 13.73 -19.18 -11.35
N ARG A 36 13.49 -18.19 -12.21
CA ARG A 36 12.41 -18.22 -13.22
C ARG A 36 12.95 -18.85 -14.50
N ILE A 37 12.44 -20.01 -14.87
CA ILE A 37 12.79 -20.67 -16.14
C ILE A 37 11.59 -20.57 -17.08
N TYR A 38 11.78 -19.91 -18.22
CA TYR A 38 10.79 -19.85 -19.30
C TYR A 38 11.22 -20.84 -20.39
N PHE A 39 10.38 -21.82 -20.69
CA PHE A 39 10.58 -22.71 -21.84
C PHE A 39 9.69 -22.25 -23.01
N LEU A 40 10.31 -21.92 -24.14
CA LEU A 40 9.64 -21.76 -25.42
C LEU A 40 9.61 -23.13 -26.12
N LEU A 41 8.42 -23.74 -26.20
CA LEU A 41 8.22 -24.99 -26.94
C LEU A 41 7.57 -24.70 -28.31
N PRO A 42 8.08 -25.28 -29.41
CA PRO A 42 7.44 -25.24 -30.71
C PRO A 42 6.17 -26.10 -30.71
N ARG A 43 5.20 -25.67 -31.52
CA ARG A 43 3.91 -26.33 -31.71
C ARG A 43 4.09 -27.65 -32.44
N ASP A 44 3.80 -28.75 -31.74
CA ASP A 44 3.79 -30.11 -32.28
C ASP A 44 2.76 -30.25 -33.41
N GLY A 45 3.25 -30.65 -34.58
CA GLY A 45 2.47 -30.95 -35.77
C GLY A 45 3.31 -31.87 -36.65
N ASP A 46 2.93 -33.15 -36.61
CA ASP A 46 3.25 -34.22 -37.55
C ASP A 46 4.49 -35.10 -37.34
N ARG A 47 4.19 -36.33 -36.90
CA ARG A 47 4.97 -37.54 -37.17
C ARG A 47 5.09 -37.75 -38.67
N ALA A 48 6.32 -37.81 -39.16
CA ALA A 48 6.90 -38.99 -39.81
C ALA A 48 8.12 -38.58 -40.64
N ASN A 49 9.20 -39.33 -40.46
CA ASN A 49 10.21 -39.72 -41.46
C ASN A 49 11.67 -39.54 -41.00
N VAL A 50 12.22 -40.65 -40.53
CA VAL A 50 13.50 -41.25 -40.96
C VAL A 50 14.70 -40.30 -41.12
N ALA A 51 15.66 -40.46 -40.20
CA ALA A 51 17.05 -40.00 -40.26
C ALA A 51 17.67 -40.16 -41.68
N PRO A 52 18.52 -39.22 -42.18
CA PRO A 52 19.84 -39.00 -41.56
C PRO A 52 20.41 -37.57 -41.79
N ILE A 53 20.27 -36.65 -40.83
CA ILE A 53 20.88 -35.28 -40.93
C ILE A 53 21.64 -34.89 -39.65
N ILE A 54 21.88 -35.83 -38.72
CA ILE A 54 22.37 -35.49 -37.37
C ILE A 54 23.90 -35.60 -37.24
N LYS A 55 24.61 -36.27 -38.17
CA LYS A 55 26.07 -36.42 -38.05
C LYS A 55 26.90 -35.19 -38.45
N GLY A 56 26.37 -34.31 -39.31
CA GLY A 56 27.12 -33.13 -39.80
C GLY A 56 27.05 -31.90 -38.89
N ALA A 57 25.94 -31.71 -38.17
CA ALA A 57 25.72 -30.52 -37.34
C ALA A 57 26.49 -30.55 -36.01
N LEU A 58 26.83 -31.74 -35.50
CA LEU A 58 27.54 -31.90 -34.23
C LEU A 58 29.05 -31.56 -34.36
N GLU A 59 29.68 -31.93 -35.47
CA GLU A 59 31.08 -31.56 -35.79
C GLU A 59 31.26 -30.05 -35.97
N GLN A 60 30.29 -29.41 -36.64
CA GLN A 60 30.31 -27.96 -36.88
C GLN A 60 30.16 -27.18 -35.56
N MET A 61 29.23 -27.62 -34.69
CA MET A 61 28.97 -26.96 -33.41
C MET A 61 30.18 -27.05 -32.46
N ILE A 62 30.90 -28.19 -32.44
CA ILE A 62 32.11 -28.35 -31.62
C ILE A 62 33.24 -27.44 -32.10
N ARG A 63 33.45 -27.32 -33.42
CA ARG A 63 34.48 -26.43 -33.99
C ARG A 63 34.22 -24.96 -33.67
N TYR A 64 32.97 -24.51 -33.79
CA TYR A 64 32.60 -23.15 -33.42
C TYR A 64 32.78 -22.88 -31.92
N PHE A 65 32.40 -23.82 -31.05
CA PHE A 65 32.62 -23.68 -29.61
C PHE A 65 34.11 -23.64 -29.23
N THR A 66 34.96 -24.46 -29.88
CA THR A 66 36.41 -24.40 -29.64
C THR A 66 37.05 -23.10 -30.14
N ALA A 67 36.59 -22.56 -31.27
CA ALA A 67 37.07 -21.29 -31.81
C ALA A 67 36.65 -20.10 -30.92
N LEU A 68 35.43 -20.13 -30.38
CA LEU A 68 34.90 -19.08 -29.49
C LEU A 68 35.58 -19.10 -28.11
N ALA A 69 35.93 -20.30 -27.60
CA ALA A 69 36.71 -20.45 -26.38
C ALA A 69 38.17 -19.98 -26.52
N LEU A 70 38.79 -20.21 -27.68
CA LEU A 70 40.14 -19.69 -27.97
C LEU A 70 40.16 -18.16 -28.11
N LEU A 71 39.09 -17.55 -28.65
CA LEU A 71 38.97 -16.08 -28.73
C LEU A 71 38.78 -15.43 -27.34
N ALA A 72 38.15 -16.12 -26.40
CA ALA A 72 37.91 -15.62 -25.03
C ALA A 72 39.17 -15.60 -24.14
N MET A 73 40.24 -16.30 -24.54
CA MET A 73 41.52 -16.35 -23.79
C MET A 73 42.44 -15.15 -24.07
N LEU A 74 42.09 -14.26 -25.02
CA LEU A 74 42.88 -13.07 -25.39
C LEU A 74 42.33 -11.74 -24.85
N SER A 75 41.22 -11.72 -24.09
CA SER A 75 40.80 -10.50 -23.38
C SER A 75 41.56 -10.38 -22.07
N GLY A 76 42.62 -9.57 -22.11
CA GLY A 76 43.54 -9.33 -21.01
C GLY A 76 42.90 -8.80 -19.73
N CYS A 77 43.63 -8.96 -18.64
CA CYS A 77 43.37 -8.30 -17.37
C CYS A 77 43.42 -6.78 -17.56
N THR A 78 42.26 -6.13 -17.61
CA THR A 78 42.18 -4.71 -17.30
C THR A 78 42.40 -4.56 -15.80
N THR A 79 43.58 -4.07 -15.42
CA THR A 79 43.88 -3.64 -14.05
C THR A 79 42.96 -2.46 -13.74
N GLN A 80 41.89 -2.71 -12.99
CA GLN A 80 41.03 -1.65 -12.50
C GLN A 80 41.81 -0.87 -11.45
N ASN A 81 42.35 0.29 -11.83
CA ASN A 81 42.82 1.28 -10.87
C ASN A 81 41.60 1.70 -10.05
N VAL A 82 41.51 1.17 -8.82
CA VAL A 82 40.58 1.67 -7.81
C VAL A 82 41.06 3.08 -7.49
N PRO A 83 40.28 4.14 -7.79
CA PRO A 83 40.62 5.48 -7.36
C PRO A 83 40.78 5.46 -5.85
N ASP A 84 41.81 6.15 -5.38
CA ASP A 84 42.14 6.36 -3.98
C ASP A 84 40.91 6.46 -3.08
N ALA A 85 41.04 5.79 -1.94
CA ALA A 85 40.14 5.79 -0.81
C ALA A 85 39.17 6.98 -0.82
N ALA A 86 37.87 6.69 -0.89
CA ALA A 86 36.88 7.61 -0.38
C ALA A 86 37.37 8.15 0.97
N PRO A 87 37.26 9.46 1.24
CA PRO A 87 37.66 10.00 2.54
C PRO A 87 36.96 9.14 3.59
N VAL A 88 37.75 8.54 4.48
CA VAL A 88 37.26 7.79 5.63
C VAL A 88 36.22 8.69 6.27
N LEU A 89 34.95 8.31 6.15
CA LEU A 89 33.86 9.11 6.69
C LEU A 89 34.07 9.11 8.19
N ASP A 90 34.60 10.22 8.70
CA ASP A 90 34.91 10.43 10.09
C ASP A 90 33.58 10.31 10.85
N SER A 91 33.31 9.11 11.35
CA SER A 91 32.02 8.71 11.92
C SER A 91 31.76 9.35 13.29
N SER A 92 32.58 10.33 13.65
CA SER A 92 32.47 11.17 14.83
C SER A 92 31.80 12.52 14.54
N ARG A 93 31.08 12.67 13.42
CA ARG A 93 30.28 13.87 13.16
C ARG A 93 28.99 13.80 13.97
N LYS A 94 28.90 14.62 15.02
CA LYS A 94 27.67 14.86 15.79
C LYS A 94 26.52 15.19 14.81
N PRO A 95 25.31 14.63 14.98
CA PRO A 95 24.19 15.00 14.12
C PRO A 95 23.94 16.51 14.24
N ASP A 96 23.90 17.18 13.09
CA ASP A 96 23.61 18.61 13.00
C ASP A 96 22.10 18.80 12.83
N ILE A 97 21.54 19.79 13.52
CA ILE A 97 20.13 20.15 13.37
C ILE A 97 20.02 21.01 12.11
N LEU A 98 19.11 20.66 11.20
CA LEU A 98 18.92 21.42 9.97
C LEU A 98 18.38 22.82 10.28
N THR A 99 19.09 23.85 9.84
CA THR A 99 18.67 25.26 9.93
C THR A 99 18.75 25.93 8.55
N PRO A 100 17.72 26.69 8.12
CA PRO A 100 16.49 27.00 8.84
C PRO A 100 15.52 25.79 8.90
N ASP A 101 14.76 25.69 10.00
CA ASP A 101 13.70 24.70 10.11
C ASP A 101 12.55 25.04 9.15
N LEU A 102 12.00 23.99 8.51
CA LEU A 102 10.86 24.10 7.61
C LEU A 102 9.53 24.26 8.37
N TYR A 103 9.47 23.85 9.64
CA TYR A 103 8.26 23.78 10.46
C TYR A 103 8.29 24.68 11.72
N PRO A 104 8.72 25.97 11.63
CA PRO A 104 8.84 26.82 12.82
C PRO A 104 7.50 27.06 13.52
N ASN A 105 6.40 27.03 12.76
CA ASN A 105 5.02 27.19 13.22
C ASN A 105 4.14 25.98 12.84
N GLY A 106 4.76 24.80 12.67
CA GLY A 106 4.11 23.59 12.15
C GLY A 106 4.05 23.57 10.62
N ALA A 107 3.13 22.78 10.04
CA ALA A 107 3.03 22.55 8.59
C ALA A 107 2.47 23.74 7.76
N ALA A 108 2.22 24.89 8.40
CA ALA A 108 1.74 26.10 7.73
C ALA A 108 2.82 26.71 6.80
N LEU A 109 2.40 27.21 5.65
CA LEU A 109 3.30 27.78 4.65
C LEU A 109 3.70 29.22 5.04
N GLU A 110 4.97 29.45 5.36
CA GLU A 110 5.45 30.78 5.76
C GLU A 110 6.47 31.41 4.78
N ASN A 111 7.16 30.62 3.95
CA ASN A 111 8.15 31.17 3.03
C ASN A 111 8.36 30.29 1.77
N ASP A 112 7.97 30.83 0.61
CA ASP A 112 8.20 30.22 -0.69
C ASP A 112 9.49 30.77 -1.29
N SER A 113 10.54 29.95 -1.29
CA SER A 113 11.72 30.23 -2.10
C SER A 113 11.36 30.01 -3.58
N VAL A 114 11.53 31.05 -4.39
CA VAL A 114 11.24 30.98 -5.83
C VAL A 114 12.55 31.00 -6.60
N VAL A 115 12.75 30.00 -7.44
CA VAL A 115 13.92 29.87 -8.31
C VAL A 115 13.52 30.25 -9.73
N HIS A 116 14.35 31.06 -10.37
CA HIS A 116 14.19 31.37 -11.79
C HIS A 116 14.77 30.24 -12.64
N TYR A 117 13.90 29.55 -13.37
CA TYR A 117 14.26 28.68 -14.48
C TYR A 117 14.27 29.51 -15.78
N GLY A 118 15.46 29.81 -16.29
CA GLY A 118 15.62 30.65 -17.48
C GLY A 118 15.18 32.10 -17.26
N ARG A 119 14.78 32.80 -18.34
CA ARG A 119 14.45 34.24 -18.28
C ARG A 119 13.01 34.56 -17.87
N TYR A 120 12.10 33.58 -17.90
CA TYR A 120 10.66 33.85 -17.75
C TYR A 120 9.90 32.81 -16.91
N THR A 121 10.56 31.76 -16.42
CA THR A 121 9.88 30.73 -15.62
C THR A 121 10.31 30.85 -14.17
N LEU A 122 9.34 31.09 -13.30
CA LEU A 122 9.51 31.01 -11.86
C LEU A 122 8.99 29.66 -11.42
N VAL A 123 9.82 28.88 -10.73
CA VAL A 123 9.41 27.61 -10.11
C VAL A 123 9.64 27.76 -8.62
N SER A 124 8.62 27.46 -7.83
CA SER A 124 8.79 27.40 -6.39
C SER A 124 9.66 26.19 -6.04
N SER A 125 10.74 26.41 -5.30
CA SER A 125 11.55 25.34 -4.70
C SER A 125 11.01 24.89 -3.35
N ALA A 126 9.96 25.53 -2.84
CA ALA A 126 9.27 25.08 -1.66
C ALA A 126 8.53 23.75 -1.91
N PRO A 127 8.50 22.85 -0.92
CA PRO A 127 7.62 21.68 -0.97
C PRO A 127 6.16 22.12 -1.05
N THR A 128 5.36 21.35 -1.80
CA THR A 128 3.93 21.63 -1.99
C THR A 128 3.16 21.46 -0.69
N ALA A 129 1.96 22.06 -0.60
CA ALA A 129 1.18 22.06 0.64
C ALA A 129 0.85 20.65 1.16
N ASP A 130 0.58 19.70 0.26
CA ASP A 130 0.33 18.29 0.56
C ASP A 130 1.57 17.49 0.97
N GLN A 131 2.75 17.91 0.52
CA GLN A 131 4.03 17.35 0.95
C GLN A 131 4.43 17.87 2.35
N ARG A 132 4.07 19.12 2.67
CA ARG A 132 4.30 19.73 3.98
C ARG A 132 3.30 19.27 5.03
N ASP A 133 2.00 19.36 4.70
CA ASP A 133 0.89 18.87 5.50
C ASP A 133 0.25 17.66 4.79
N LEU A 134 0.54 16.46 5.28
CA LEU A 134 -0.02 15.22 4.76
C LEU A 134 -1.56 15.19 4.86
N MET A 135 -2.20 15.96 5.75
CA MET A 135 -3.66 16.08 5.81
C MET A 135 -4.25 16.99 4.70
N ALA A 136 -3.40 17.76 4.01
CA ALA A 136 -3.78 18.58 2.86
C ALA A 136 -3.75 17.83 1.52
N GLN A 137 -3.27 16.57 1.50
CA GLN A 137 -3.30 15.71 0.33
C GLN A 137 -4.69 15.63 -0.30
N ILE A 138 -4.77 15.75 -1.62
CA ILE A 138 -6.01 15.61 -2.37
C ILE A 138 -6.28 14.13 -2.59
N VAL A 139 -7.44 13.66 -2.11
CA VAL A 139 -7.89 12.27 -2.28
C VAL A 139 -9.08 12.23 -3.22
N ASP A 140 -9.10 11.24 -4.11
CA ASP A 140 -10.23 10.88 -4.97
C ASP A 140 -10.41 9.36 -4.89
N ILE A 141 -11.43 8.95 -4.15
CA ILE A 141 -11.59 7.59 -3.65
C ILE A 141 -12.93 7.06 -4.12
N SER A 142 -12.90 5.92 -4.82
CA SER A 142 -14.08 5.18 -5.22
C SER A 142 -14.09 3.80 -4.56
N ILE A 143 -15.06 3.58 -3.69
CA ILE A 143 -15.34 2.29 -3.08
C ILE A 143 -16.16 1.45 -4.07
N PRO A 144 -15.72 0.21 -4.39
CA PRO A 144 -16.47 -0.67 -5.27
C PRO A 144 -17.90 -0.93 -4.78
N ALA A 145 -18.89 -0.84 -5.67
CA ALA A 145 -20.31 -1.00 -5.31
C ALA A 145 -20.69 -2.44 -4.89
N ASN A 146 -19.82 -3.42 -5.13
CA ASN A 146 -20.01 -4.80 -4.67
C ASN A 146 -19.59 -4.99 -3.20
N MET A 147 -19.02 -3.97 -2.56
CA MET A 147 -18.67 -3.97 -1.15
C MET A 147 -19.74 -3.21 -0.36
N THR A 148 -20.03 -3.64 0.87
CA THR A 148 -20.90 -2.91 1.79
C THR A 148 -20.13 -2.57 3.06
N PRO A 149 -19.18 -1.63 3.00
CA PRO A 149 -18.33 -1.33 4.14
C PRO A 149 -19.10 -0.63 5.25
N ASN A 150 -18.63 -0.83 6.47
CA ASN A 150 -18.95 0.07 7.57
C ASN A 150 -18.09 1.35 7.49
N VAL A 151 -18.41 2.34 8.32
CA VAL A 151 -17.68 3.61 8.36
C VAL A 151 -16.20 3.40 8.69
N ARG A 152 -15.86 2.44 9.56
CA ARG A 152 -14.45 2.14 9.90
C ARG A 152 -13.67 1.65 8.67
N GLU A 153 -14.22 0.69 7.94
CA GLU A 153 -13.63 0.16 6.71
C GLU A 153 -13.49 1.23 5.64
N ALA A 154 -14.49 2.11 5.51
CA ALA A 154 -14.42 3.26 4.61
C ALA A 154 -13.30 4.22 5.01
N MET A 155 -13.13 4.50 6.30
CA MET A 155 -12.03 5.34 6.80
C MET A 155 -10.66 4.71 6.56
N VAL A 156 -10.51 3.39 6.77
CA VAL A 156 -9.29 2.66 6.42
C VAL A 156 -8.98 2.82 4.92
N TYR A 157 -10.01 2.71 4.08
CA TYR A 157 -9.86 2.91 2.63
C TYR A 157 -9.49 4.35 2.25
N VAL A 158 -10.01 5.34 2.98
CA VAL A 158 -9.66 6.76 2.79
C VAL A 158 -8.22 7.07 3.21
N LEU A 159 -7.75 6.41 4.27
CA LEU A 159 -6.39 6.56 4.78
C LEU A 159 -5.36 5.74 4.00
N ASP A 160 -5.80 4.90 3.06
CA ASP A 160 -4.89 4.10 2.23
C ASP A 160 -3.87 5.01 1.52
N ARG A 161 -2.59 4.66 1.65
CA ARG A 161 -1.44 5.41 1.10
C ARG A 161 -1.30 6.87 1.56
N SER A 162 -2.06 7.32 2.55
CA SER A 162 -1.94 8.68 3.11
C SER A 162 -0.78 8.86 4.08
N GLY A 163 -0.27 7.76 4.64
CA GLY A 163 0.73 7.75 5.71
C GLY A 163 0.15 7.84 7.13
N TYR A 164 -1.18 7.85 7.27
CA TYR A 164 -1.88 7.83 8.55
C TYR A 164 -2.59 6.50 8.80
N SER A 165 -2.72 6.12 10.07
CA SER A 165 -3.54 4.99 10.54
C SER A 165 -4.69 5.46 11.43
N LEU A 166 -5.71 4.62 11.61
CA LEU A 166 -6.75 4.88 12.61
C LEU A 166 -6.23 4.53 14.01
N CYS A 167 -6.58 5.36 14.99
CA CYS A 167 -6.36 5.07 16.39
C CYS A 167 -7.05 3.75 16.83
N SER A 168 -6.51 3.12 17.86
CA SER A 168 -7.14 1.95 18.49
C SER A 168 -8.56 2.26 18.99
N THR A 169 -9.45 1.26 18.94
CA THR A 169 -10.87 1.39 19.28
C THR A 169 -11.16 1.46 20.79
N ASP A 170 -10.15 1.70 21.62
CA ASP A 170 -10.26 1.62 23.08
C ASP A 170 -11.18 2.70 23.67
N THR A 171 -11.46 3.76 22.91
CA THR A 171 -12.45 4.78 23.24
C THR A 171 -13.86 4.30 22.90
N GLY A 172 -14.51 3.57 23.81
CA GLY A 172 -15.79 2.87 23.54
C GLY A 172 -16.95 3.68 22.93
N GLN A 173 -16.89 5.01 22.94
CA GLN A 173 -17.84 5.87 22.22
C GLN A 173 -17.68 5.76 20.69
N VAL A 174 -16.45 5.70 20.18
CA VAL A 174 -16.15 5.69 18.73
C VAL A 174 -16.67 4.43 18.04
N THR A 175 -16.82 3.34 18.79
CA THR A 175 -17.42 2.09 18.31
C THR A 175 -18.78 2.32 17.67
N VAL A 176 -19.56 3.29 18.18
CA VAL A 176 -20.88 3.65 17.63
C VAL A 176 -20.78 4.25 16.23
N LEU A 177 -19.72 5.00 15.92
CA LEU A 177 -19.45 5.53 14.58
C LEU A 177 -18.97 4.42 13.65
N TYR A 178 -17.97 3.68 14.09
CA TYR A 178 -17.31 2.63 13.31
C TYR A 178 -18.23 1.51 12.88
N SER A 179 -19.27 1.20 13.67
CA SER A 179 -20.26 0.18 13.32
C SER A 179 -21.36 0.67 12.38
N ARG A 180 -21.39 1.96 11.99
CA ARG A 180 -22.45 2.47 11.10
C ARG A 180 -22.23 1.99 9.67
N PRO A 181 -23.31 1.68 8.93
CA PRO A 181 -23.20 1.42 7.50
C PRO A 181 -22.79 2.71 6.76
N LEU A 182 -21.98 2.57 5.73
CA LEU A 182 -21.60 3.69 4.87
C LEU A 182 -22.80 4.13 4.00
N ALA A 183 -23.09 5.43 3.96
CA ALA A 183 -24.14 5.98 3.10
C ALA A 183 -23.78 5.87 1.61
N ALA A 184 -24.77 5.65 0.75
CA ALA A 184 -24.55 5.46 -0.69
C ALA A 184 -23.82 6.64 -1.37
N SER A 185 -24.05 7.88 -0.90
CA SER A 185 -23.36 9.07 -1.40
C SER A 185 -21.86 9.10 -1.08
N LEU A 186 -21.39 8.33 -0.09
CA LEU A 186 -19.99 8.29 0.35
C LEU A 186 -19.18 7.18 -0.32
N TYR A 187 -19.76 6.42 -1.25
CA TYR A 187 -19.00 5.44 -2.05
C TYR A 187 -18.06 6.12 -3.04
N LYS A 188 -18.35 7.37 -3.41
CA LYS A 188 -17.48 8.20 -4.24
C LYS A 188 -17.15 9.46 -3.47
N ILE A 189 -15.93 9.53 -2.99
CA ILE A 189 -15.38 10.69 -2.31
C ILE A 189 -14.50 11.38 -3.35
N GLY A 190 -15.04 12.43 -3.95
CA GLY A 190 -14.35 13.16 -5.02
C GLY A 190 -13.15 13.98 -4.53
N PRO A 191 -12.50 14.73 -5.43
CA PRO A 191 -11.27 15.45 -5.12
C PRO A 191 -11.51 16.49 -4.01
N MET A 192 -11.03 16.15 -2.82
CA MET A 192 -11.02 17.01 -1.65
C MET A 192 -9.81 16.68 -0.78
N THR A 193 -9.48 17.53 0.18
CA THR A 193 -8.38 17.24 1.10
C THR A 193 -8.70 16.03 1.97
N LEU A 194 -7.69 15.27 2.35
CA LEU A 194 -7.83 14.13 3.27
C LEU A 194 -8.52 14.55 4.58
N ARG A 195 -8.16 15.72 5.12
CA ARG A 195 -8.84 16.33 6.27
C ARG A 195 -10.35 16.45 6.08
N ASN A 196 -10.79 16.95 4.92
CA ASN A 196 -12.21 17.13 4.63
C ASN A 196 -12.90 15.78 4.39
N ALA A 197 -12.25 14.85 3.69
CA ALA A 197 -12.77 13.50 3.48
C ALA A 197 -13.06 12.79 4.80
N LEU A 198 -12.12 12.85 5.76
CA LEU A 198 -12.28 12.24 7.09
C LEU A 198 -13.44 12.85 7.89
N GLN A 199 -13.64 14.17 7.78
CA GLN A 199 -14.77 14.86 8.42
C GLN A 199 -16.10 14.48 7.78
N VAL A 200 -16.15 14.39 6.45
CA VAL A 200 -17.36 14.02 5.70
C VAL A 200 -17.78 12.58 5.99
N VAL A 201 -16.82 11.66 6.04
CA VAL A 201 -17.08 10.24 6.35
C VAL A 201 -17.54 10.04 7.79
N ALA A 202 -17.03 10.83 8.74
CA ALA A 202 -17.44 10.77 10.14
C ALA A 202 -18.79 11.44 10.41
N GLY A 203 -19.10 12.50 9.67
CA GLY A 203 -20.31 13.29 9.83
C GLY A 203 -20.23 14.34 10.94
N PRO A 204 -21.28 15.17 11.10
CA PRO A 204 -21.23 16.40 11.89
C PRO A 204 -21.16 16.19 13.41
N ALA A 205 -21.56 15.02 13.91
CA ALA A 205 -21.53 14.71 15.34
C ALA A 205 -20.10 14.48 15.87
N TRP A 206 -19.16 14.18 14.97
CA TRP A 206 -17.81 13.77 15.29
C TRP A 206 -16.80 14.84 14.88
N GLN A 207 -15.74 14.94 15.66
CA GLN A 207 -14.58 15.79 15.43
C GLN A 207 -13.39 14.87 15.16
N VAL A 208 -12.58 15.23 14.16
CA VAL A 208 -11.34 14.52 13.82
C VAL A 208 -10.21 15.11 14.67
N GLU A 209 -9.47 14.25 15.35
CA GLU A 209 -8.23 14.57 16.06
C GLU A 209 -7.09 13.84 15.36
N VAL A 210 -5.95 14.52 15.18
CA VAL A 210 -4.78 13.98 14.48
C VAL A 210 -3.60 14.04 15.44
N ASP A 211 -2.95 12.90 15.64
CA ASP A 211 -1.66 12.81 16.30
C ASP A 211 -0.56 12.72 15.24
N GLU A 212 0.18 13.80 15.06
CA GLU A 212 1.27 13.88 14.09
C GLU A 212 2.48 13.00 14.47
N VAL A 213 2.65 12.69 15.76
CA VAL A 213 3.80 11.92 16.26
C VAL A 213 3.65 10.44 15.90
N SER A 214 2.48 9.86 16.21
CA SER A 214 2.14 8.48 15.85
C SER A 214 1.59 8.33 14.43
N ARG A 215 1.24 9.46 13.78
CA ARG A 215 0.48 9.52 12.52
C ARG A 215 -0.83 8.76 12.62
N GLU A 216 -1.57 9.01 13.69
CA GLU A 216 -2.88 8.41 13.91
C GLU A 216 -4.02 9.44 13.80
N VAL A 217 -5.17 8.95 13.36
CA VAL A 217 -6.43 9.71 13.28
C VAL A 217 -7.43 9.14 14.27
N CYS A 218 -7.82 9.98 15.21
CA CYS A 218 -8.76 9.71 16.29
C CYS A 218 -10.07 10.47 16.05
N TYR A 219 -11.14 10.03 16.72
CA TYR A 219 -12.44 10.70 16.66
C TYR A 219 -13.02 10.90 18.05
N VAL A 220 -13.51 12.10 18.28
CA VAL A 220 -14.20 12.49 19.52
C VAL A 220 -15.55 13.09 19.20
N LEU A 221 -16.48 13.03 20.16
CA LEU A 221 -17.75 13.73 20.01
C LEU A 221 -17.53 15.23 20.11
N ARG A 222 -18.23 15.98 19.26
CA ARG A 222 -18.27 17.43 19.42
C ARG A 222 -18.95 17.80 20.73
N SER A 223 -18.50 18.91 21.33
CA SER A 223 -19.13 19.49 22.52
C SER A 223 -20.63 19.71 22.30
N GLY A 224 -21.47 19.19 23.20
CA GLY A 224 -22.92 19.30 23.12
C GLY A 224 -23.65 18.10 22.50
N VAL A 225 -22.93 17.15 21.90
CA VAL A 225 -23.50 15.88 21.42
C VAL A 225 -23.32 14.79 22.48
N LYS A 226 -24.41 14.17 22.94
CA LYS A 226 -24.38 13.06 23.91
C LYS A 226 -24.94 11.78 23.28
N LEU A 227 -24.26 10.66 23.49
CA LEU A 227 -24.72 9.34 23.06
C LEU A 227 -25.78 8.79 24.03
N GLU A 228 -27.05 9.18 23.87
CA GLU A 228 -28.14 8.70 24.75
C GLU A 228 -28.39 7.18 24.68
N ARG A 229 -27.95 6.50 23.61
CA ARG A 229 -28.21 5.07 23.40
C ARG A 229 -27.54 4.14 24.42
N ALA A 230 -26.47 4.57 25.09
CA ALA A 230 -25.89 3.80 26.21
C ALA A 230 -26.72 3.98 27.50
N ASP A 231 -27.25 5.18 27.72
CA ASP A 231 -28.04 5.53 28.92
C ASP A 231 -29.41 4.84 28.94
N ILE A 232 -30.06 4.65 27.78
CA ILE A 232 -31.40 4.00 27.72
C ILE A 232 -31.31 2.50 28.08
N LYS A 233 -30.26 1.79 27.65
CA LYS A 233 -30.08 0.37 27.98
C LYS A 233 -29.73 0.19 29.46
N ALA A 234 -28.92 1.08 30.04
CA ALA A 234 -28.62 1.07 31.46
C ALA A 234 -29.86 1.38 32.32
N ARG A 235 -30.68 2.38 31.94
CA ARG A 235 -31.94 2.70 32.64
C ARG A 235 -32.98 1.58 32.56
N SER A 236 -33.11 0.93 31.40
CA SER A 236 -34.01 -0.22 31.23
C SER A 236 -33.63 -1.41 32.11
N ILE A 237 -32.33 -1.72 32.24
CA ILE A 237 -31.84 -2.83 33.07
C ILE A 237 -32.06 -2.53 34.57
N VAL A 238 -31.79 -1.29 35.00
CA VAL A 238 -32.02 -0.89 36.40
C VAL A 238 -33.51 -0.92 36.76
N GLN A 239 -34.40 -0.48 35.86
CA GLN A 239 -35.85 -0.51 36.10
C GLN A 239 -36.42 -1.94 36.11
N GLY A 240 -35.91 -2.83 35.25
CA GLY A 240 -36.28 -4.25 35.24
C GLY A 240 -35.85 -4.97 36.53
N HIS A 241 -34.68 -4.61 37.09
CA HIS A 241 -34.19 -5.22 38.32
C HIS A 241 -34.90 -4.69 39.58
N LEU A 242 -35.35 -3.42 39.58
CA LEU A 242 -36.16 -2.88 40.68
C LEU A 242 -37.60 -3.43 40.69
N SER A 243 -38.21 -3.63 39.53
CA SER A 243 -39.59 -4.17 39.43
C SER A 243 -39.70 -5.62 39.92
N SER A 244 -38.64 -6.42 39.74
CA SER A 244 -38.59 -7.81 40.24
C SER A 244 -38.49 -7.93 41.77
N LYS A 245 -38.18 -6.85 42.51
CA LYS A 245 -38.07 -6.87 43.98
C LYS A 245 -39.33 -6.40 44.72
N VAL A 246 -40.36 -5.93 44.02
CA VAL A 246 -41.60 -5.40 44.62
C VAL A 246 -42.74 -6.44 44.60
N GLY A 247 -42.55 -7.59 43.96
CA GLY A 247 -43.58 -8.63 43.82
C GLY A 247 -43.67 -9.69 44.93
N ASP A 248 -42.86 -9.62 46.00
CA ASP A 248 -42.75 -10.72 46.99
C ASP A 248 -42.99 -10.31 48.45
N PHE A 249 -43.78 -9.25 48.68
CA PHE A 249 -44.38 -8.98 49.99
C PHE A 249 -45.89 -9.23 49.89
N GLY A 250 -46.25 -10.50 50.02
CA GLY A 250 -47.63 -10.93 50.24
C GLY A 250 -48.12 -10.55 51.63
N LEU A 251 -49.40 -10.17 51.70
CA LEU A 251 -50.35 -10.44 52.78
C LEU A 251 -51.77 -10.39 52.17
#